data_AF-A0A9Q1C8Y3-F1
#
_entry.id   AF-A0A9Q1C8Y3-F1
#
_cell.length_a   1.000
_cell.length_b   1.000
_cell.length_c   1.000
_cell.angle_alpha   90.00
_cell.angle_beta   90.00
_cell.angle_gamma   90.00
#
_symmetry.space_group_name_H-M   'P 1'
#
loop_
_entity.id
_entity.type
_entity.pdbx_description
1 polymer ?
#
loop_
_entity_poly.entity_id
_entity_poly.type
_entity_poly.pdbx_seq_one_letter_code
_entity_poly.pdbx_strand_id
1 'polypeptide(L)'
;MSSRDFRDTATHGDFAKHLLESHSRFCEFCRKNANLTPTETFPIPDQPPASYTVFTDACTQTETESPDDDATADSSQALPALSSPPTEVTLTNSSVTIQWPSWDENTDVGDPPIVGYIPYYRKQGDNIWIPESHVPKGDQLQFTFNNLDSDTYYSFSVAAVREGEGGEGSRSPPFEVKTLCAGNITVL
;
A
#
# COMPACT_ATOMS: atom_id res chain seq x y z
N MET A 1 -21.57 -59.41 -14.59
CA MET A 1 -20.68 -58.24 -14.43
C MET A 1 -21.61 -57.08 -14.07
N SER A 2 -21.89 -56.74 -12.80
CA SER A 2 -21.07 -55.96 -11.83
C SER A 2 -20.59 -54.62 -12.44
N SER A 3 -20.67 -53.40 -11.87
CA SER A 3 -21.10 -52.82 -10.58
C SER A 3 -20.83 -51.29 -10.65
N ARG A 4 -21.72 -50.45 -10.07
CA ARG A 4 -21.51 -49.13 -9.38
C ARG A 4 -20.97 -47.85 -10.06
N ASP A 5 -21.71 -46.77 -9.79
CA ASP A 5 -21.36 -45.41 -9.32
C ASP A 5 -20.12 -44.65 -9.84
N PHE A 6 -20.33 -43.48 -10.44
CA PHE A 6 -19.77 -42.21 -9.95
C PHE A 6 -20.52 -41.00 -10.54
N ARG A 7 -20.66 -39.96 -9.72
CA ARG A 7 -21.34 -38.68 -10.01
C ARG A 7 -20.47 -37.83 -10.94
N ASP A 8 -21.02 -37.30 -12.02
CA ASP A 8 -20.39 -36.20 -12.76
C ASP A 8 -20.94 -34.86 -12.26
N THR A 9 -20.17 -34.26 -11.36
CA THR A 9 -20.21 -32.84 -11.04
C THR A 9 -19.47 -32.06 -12.13
N ALA A 10 -20.20 -31.40 -13.03
CA ALA A 10 -19.67 -30.32 -13.86
C ALA A 10 -20.12 -28.98 -13.28
N THR A 11 -19.12 -28.22 -12.88
CA THR A 11 -19.14 -27.00 -12.07
C THR A 11 -19.77 -25.79 -12.76
N HIS A 12 -20.38 -24.94 -11.94
CA HIS A 12 -21.15 -23.72 -12.18
C HIS A 12 -20.35 -22.54 -12.83
N GLY A 13 -19.31 -22.82 -13.61
CA GLY A 13 -18.30 -21.84 -14.02
C GLY A 13 -18.44 -21.23 -15.42
N ASP A 14 -19.27 -21.80 -16.31
CA ASP A 14 -19.27 -21.42 -17.73
C ASP A 14 -20.51 -20.67 -18.23
N PHE A 15 -21.48 -20.37 -17.37
CA PHE A 15 -22.61 -19.48 -17.73
C PHE A 15 -22.36 -18.00 -17.40
N ALA A 16 -21.45 -17.69 -16.47
CA ALA A 16 -21.19 -16.30 -16.04
C ALA A 16 -20.40 -15.48 -17.07
N LYS A 17 -19.60 -16.12 -17.93
CA LYS A 17 -18.81 -15.41 -18.95
C LYS A 17 -19.63 -14.91 -20.13
N HIS A 18 -20.80 -15.49 -20.39
CA HIS A 18 -21.68 -15.02 -21.47
C HIS A 18 -22.66 -13.91 -21.03
N LEU A 19 -22.84 -13.70 -19.73
CA LEU A 19 -23.70 -12.64 -19.19
C LEU A 19 -22.96 -11.30 -18.99
N LEU A 20 -21.63 -11.29 -18.85
CA LEU A 20 -20.86 -10.05 -18.68
C LEU A 20 -20.65 -9.25 -19.96
N GLU A 21 -20.77 -9.86 -21.14
CA GLU A 21 -20.69 -9.13 -22.43
C GLU A 21 -22.01 -8.48 -22.86
N SER A 22 -23.11 -8.75 -22.14
CA SER A 22 -24.42 -8.13 -22.38
C SER A 22 -24.53 -6.75 -21.71
N HIS A 23 -24.07 -6.62 -20.46
CA HIS A 23 -24.20 -5.37 -19.69
C HIS A 23 -23.38 -4.19 -20.22
N SER A 24 -22.18 -4.43 -20.76
CA SER A 24 -21.36 -3.34 -21.31
C SER A 24 -21.96 -2.73 -22.59
N ARG A 25 -22.55 -3.56 -23.46
CA ARG A 25 -23.19 -3.08 -24.70
C ARG A 25 -24.54 -2.39 -24.41
N PHE A 26 -25.24 -2.80 -23.35
CA PHE A 26 -26.50 -2.19 -22.95
C PHE A 26 -26.31 -0.77 -22.43
N CYS A 27 -25.28 -0.52 -21.60
CA CYS A 27 -24.95 0.83 -21.14
C CYS A 27 -24.51 1.78 -22.29
N GLU A 28 -23.73 1.30 -23.26
CA GLU A 28 -23.39 2.12 -24.44
C GLU A 28 -24.62 2.39 -25.34
N PHE A 29 -25.53 1.43 -25.48
CA PHE A 29 -26.75 1.58 -26.26
C PHE A 29 -27.70 2.61 -25.64
N CYS A 30 -27.89 2.58 -24.31
CA CYS A 30 -28.65 3.60 -23.57
C CYS A 30 -28.01 4.99 -23.67
N ARG A 31 -26.67 5.08 -23.67
CA ARG A 31 -25.94 6.34 -23.85
C ARG A 31 -26.14 6.98 -25.23
N LYS A 32 -26.28 6.17 -26.30
CA LYS A 32 -26.48 6.65 -27.69
C LYS A 32 -27.93 6.98 -28.04
N ASN A 33 -28.92 6.50 -27.26
CA ASN A 33 -30.35 6.66 -27.56
C ASN A 33 -31.13 7.27 -26.37
N ALA A 34 -30.61 8.34 -25.79
CA ALA A 34 -31.15 9.02 -24.60
C ALA A 34 -32.47 9.79 -24.80
N ASN A 35 -33.25 9.51 -25.86
CA ASN A 35 -34.49 10.24 -26.10
C ASN A 35 -35.62 9.40 -26.75
N LEU A 36 -35.70 8.11 -26.42
CA LEU A 36 -36.86 7.30 -26.79
C LEU A 36 -37.82 7.22 -25.60
N THR A 37 -39.02 7.75 -25.77
CA THR A 37 -40.15 7.56 -24.86
C THR A 37 -40.66 6.10 -24.98
N PRO A 38 -40.90 5.38 -23.87
CA PRO A 38 -41.25 3.97 -23.93
C PRO A 38 -42.75 3.81 -24.21
N THR A 39 -43.15 3.51 -25.44
CA THR A 39 -44.52 3.03 -25.68
C THR A 39 -44.59 2.16 -26.92
N GLU A 40 -43.98 0.99 -26.87
CA GLU A 40 -44.30 -0.11 -27.79
C GLU A 40 -44.20 -1.42 -26.99
N THR A 41 -45.29 -2.17 -26.92
CA THR A 41 -45.35 -3.49 -26.31
C THR A 41 -45.11 -4.54 -27.40
N PHE A 42 -44.04 -5.31 -27.31
CA PHE A 42 -43.82 -6.45 -28.22
C PHE A 42 -44.50 -7.70 -27.64
N PRO A 43 -45.50 -8.30 -28.32
CA PRO A 43 -46.10 -9.56 -27.88
C PRO A 43 -45.13 -10.73 -28.15
N ILE A 44 -44.95 -11.59 -27.16
CA ILE A 44 -44.24 -12.87 -27.30
C ILE A 44 -45.28 -13.93 -27.73
N PRO A 45 -45.16 -14.59 -28.89
CA PRO A 45 -46.03 -15.71 -29.24
C PRO A 45 -45.79 -16.92 -28.31
N ASP A 46 -46.86 -17.62 -27.93
CA ASP A 46 -46.91 -18.84 -27.10
C ASP A 46 -46.64 -18.72 -25.58
N GLN A 47 -46.78 -17.54 -24.96
CA GLN A 47 -46.81 -17.44 -23.48
C GLN A 47 -48.15 -16.93 -22.93
N PRO A 48 -48.74 -17.58 -21.91
CA PRO A 48 -49.87 -17.02 -21.16
C PRO A 48 -49.43 -15.81 -20.32
N PRO A 49 -50.32 -14.82 -20.09
CA PRO A 49 -49.98 -13.58 -19.40
C PRO A 49 -49.84 -13.83 -17.89
N ALA A 50 -48.61 -14.11 -17.46
CA ALA A 50 -48.21 -13.92 -16.06
C ALA A 50 -47.34 -12.66 -15.98
N SER A 51 -47.97 -11.58 -15.53
CA SER A 51 -47.42 -10.31 -15.04
C SER A 51 -45.89 -10.15 -15.09
N TYR A 52 -45.38 -9.39 -16.05
CA TYR A 52 -44.05 -8.79 -15.98
C TYR A 52 -44.22 -7.29 -15.68
N THR A 53 -43.87 -6.86 -14.48
CA THR A 53 -43.70 -5.45 -14.15
C THR A 53 -42.38 -4.97 -14.74
N VAL A 54 -42.43 -3.98 -15.63
CA VAL A 54 -41.25 -3.28 -16.14
C VAL A 54 -40.82 -2.27 -15.08
N PHE A 55 -39.67 -2.49 -14.45
CA PHE A 55 -39.03 -1.49 -13.61
C PHE A 55 -38.31 -0.49 -14.51
N THR A 56 -38.87 0.72 -14.66
CA THR A 56 -38.16 1.86 -15.25
C THR A 56 -37.45 2.61 -14.14
N ASP A 57 -36.38 2.05 -13.59
CA ASP A 57 -35.51 2.84 -12.72
C ASP A 57 -34.47 3.54 -13.57
N ALA A 58 -34.69 4.85 -13.70
CA ALA A 58 -33.71 5.80 -14.16
C ALA A 58 -32.37 5.55 -13.46
N CYS A 59 -31.28 5.68 -14.21
CA CYS A 59 -29.93 5.59 -13.67
C CYS A 59 -29.63 6.82 -12.79
N THR A 60 -30.19 6.86 -11.59
CA THR A 60 -29.66 7.66 -10.49
C THR A 60 -28.64 6.79 -9.77
N GLN A 61 -27.36 7.01 -10.06
CA GLN A 61 -26.28 6.50 -9.24
C GLN A 61 -26.38 7.15 -7.86
N THR A 62 -27.03 6.49 -6.93
CA THR A 62 -26.69 6.56 -5.52
C THR A 62 -25.94 5.28 -5.22
N GLU A 63 -24.62 5.36 -5.07
CA GLU A 63 -23.82 4.28 -4.50
C GLU A 63 -24.42 3.96 -3.13
N THR A 64 -25.08 2.81 -3.02
CA THR A 64 -25.58 2.26 -1.77
C THR A 64 -25.13 0.82 -1.74
N GLU A 65 -24.38 0.51 -0.70
CA GLU A 65 -23.42 -0.58 -0.59
C GLU A 65 -24.12 -1.95 -0.51
N SER A 66 -23.52 -2.96 -1.15
CA SER A 66 -24.01 -4.35 -1.12
C SER A 66 -23.58 -5.04 0.17
N PRO A 67 -24.50 -5.66 0.94
CA PRO A 67 -24.14 -6.49 2.09
C PRO A 67 -23.99 -7.93 1.62
N ASP A 68 -22.75 -8.40 1.35
CA ASP A 68 -22.30 -9.81 1.39
C ASP A 68 -20.86 -10.00 0.80
N ASP A 69 -19.97 -9.02 0.96
CA ASP A 69 -18.51 -9.22 0.82
C ASP A 69 -17.84 -8.99 2.18
N ASP A 70 -17.62 -10.07 2.93
CA ASP A 70 -16.82 -10.11 4.15
C ASP A 70 -15.33 -10.00 3.79
N ALA A 71 -14.86 -8.77 3.60
CA ALA A 71 -13.50 -8.31 3.89
C ALA A 71 -13.44 -6.79 3.68
N THR A 72 -14.05 -6.03 4.58
CA THR A 72 -13.70 -4.62 4.75
C THR A 72 -12.29 -4.57 5.34
N ALA A 73 -11.27 -4.72 4.51
CA ALA A 73 -9.93 -4.30 4.86
C ALA A 73 -10.00 -2.77 4.96
N ASP A 74 -10.18 -2.30 6.18
CA ASP A 74 -10.09 -0.91 6.62
C ASP A 74 -8.74 -0.33 6.19
N SER A 75 -8.70 0.17 4.96
CA SER A 75 -7.54 0.80 4.33
C SER A 75 -7.47 2.27 4.75
N SER A 76 -7.46 2.53 6.06
CA SER A 76 -7.35 3.90 6.60
C SER A 76 -6.21 4.11 7.58
N GLN A 77 -5.42 3.07 7.90
CA GLN A 77 -4.31 3.18 8.85
C GLN A 77 -3.18 4.08 8.34
N ALA A 78 -2.77 5.03 9.16
CA ALA A 78 -1.70 5.96 8.84
C ALA A 78 -0.34 5.26 8.97
N LEU A 79 0.55 5.49 8.00
CA LEU A 79 1.89 4.90 8.02
C LEU A 79 2.73 5.48 9.17
N PRO A 80 3.56 4.64 9.83
CA PRO A 80 4.30 5.06 10.99
C PRO A 80 5.49 5.97 10.63
N ALA A 81 5.68 7.04 11.39
CA ALA A 81 6.82 7.95 11.19
C ALA A 81 7.31 8.49 12.53
N LEU A 82 8.64 8.48 12.71
CA LEU A 82 9.29 9.10 13.86
C LEU A 82 9.30 10.62 13.71
N SER A 83 8.81 11.32 14.73
CA SER A 83 8.75 12.78 14.77
C SER A 83 10.09 13.44 15.08
N SER A 84 11.03 12.69 15.69
CA SER A 84 12.33 13.21 16.11
C SER A 84 13.47 12.73 15.20
N PRO A 85 14.51 13.56 14.98
CA PRO A 85 15.70 13.12 14.27
C PRO A 85 16.45 12.07 15.11
N PRO A 86 17.26 11.21 14.45
CA PRO A 86 18.16 10.34 15.19
C PRO A 86 19.28 11.15 15.87
N THR A 87 20.03 10.50 16.76
CA THR A 87 21.12 11.10 17.53
C THR A 87 22.45 10.41 17.25
N GLU A 88 23.56 11.16 17.29
CA GLU A 88 24.91 10.62 17.12
C GLU A 88 25.34 9.80 18.34
N VAL A 89 25.95 8.65 18.08
CA VAL A 89 26.64 7.85 19.10
C VAL A 89 28.16 7.85 18.88
N THR A 90 28.59 7.67 17.63
CA THR A 90 30.02 7.73 17.27
C THR A 90 30.21 8.41 15.92
N LEU A 91 31.25 9.22 15.81
CA LEU A 91 31.66 9.89 14.58
C LEU A 91 33.14 9.61 14.31
N THR A 92 33.45 9.09 13.12
CA THR A 92 34.82 8.91 12.65
C THR A 92 35.03 9.64 11.31
N ASN A 93 36.19 9.45 10.69
CA ASN A 93 36.45 9.95 9.35
C ASN A 93 35.78 9.12 8.24
N SER A 94 35.26 7.93 8.55
CA SER A 94 34.72 7.00 7.55
C SER A 94 33.47 6.25 7.99
N SER A 95 32.96 6.53 9.19
CA SER A 95 31.75 5.95 9.73
C SER A 95 31.02 6.89 10.67
N VAL A 96 29.70 6.72 10.72
CA VAL A 96 28.81 7.39 11.66
C VAL A 96 27.87 6.35 12.24
N THR A 97 27.72 6.33 13.56
CA THR A 97 26.71 5.53 14.23
C THR A 97 25.63 6.44 14.77
N ILE A 98 24.39 6.19 14.36
CA ILE A 98 23.21 6.90 14.87
C ILE A 98 22.36 5.96 15.73
N GLN A 99 21.56 6.53 16.63
CA GLN A 99 20.51 5.82 17.35
C GLN A 99 19.21 6.62 17.32
N TRP A 100 18.09 5.93 17.47
CA TRP A 100 16.75 6.53 17.50
C TRP A 100 15.89 5.89 18.60
N PRO A 101 14.87 6.60 19.11
CA PRO A 101 13.92 6.01 20.05
C PRO A 101 13.02 5.00 19.35
N SER A 102 12.44 4.08 20.12
CA SER A 102 11.28 3.31 19.67
C SER A 102 10.14 4.26 19.34
N TRP A 103 9.36 3.91 18.31
CA TRP A 103 8.12 4.62 17.97
C TRP A 103 7.17 4.65 19.18
N ASP A 104 6.60 5.82 19.46
CA ASP A 104 5.68 6.05 20.58
C ASP A 104 4.41 6.77 20.12
N GLU A 105 3.25 6.17 20.40
CA GLU A 105 1.93 6.66 19.96
C GLU A 105 1.58 8.08 20.43
N ASN A 106 2.20 8.57 21.50
CA ASN A 106 1.93 9.90 22.05
C ASN A 106 2.77 10.99 21.38
N THR A 107 3.84 10.61 20.67
CA THR A 107 4.82 11.57 20.10
C THR A 107 5.05 11.40 18.61
N ASP A 108 4.81 10.21 18.08
CA ASP A 108 5.03 9.84 16.69
C ASP A 108 3.72 9.69 15.93
N VAL A 109 3.81 9.59 14.60
CA VAL A 109 2.65 9.49 13.71
C VAL A 109 2.45 8.05 13.28
N GLY A 110 1.19 7.67 13.06
CA GLY A 110 0.80 6.38 12.48
C GLY A 110 0.25 5.40 13.51
N ASP A 111 -0.04 4.19 13.05
CA ASP A 111 -0.66 3.16 13.87
C ASP A 111 0.29 1.94 14.07
N PRO A 112 0.25 1.27 15.24
CA PRO A 112 0.89 -0.02 15.43
C PRO A 112 0.20 -1.11 14.58
N PRO A 113 0.85 -2.28 14.33
CA PRO A 113 2.14 -2.69 14.86
C PRO A 113 3.33 -2.23 14.02
N ILE A 114 4.33 -1.65 14.70
CA ILE A 114 5.67 -1.42 14.12
C ILE A 114 6.42 -2.75 14.12
N VAL A 115 7.12 -3.09 13.05
CA VAL A 115 7.98 -4.29 12.95
C VAL A 115 9.46 -3.98 12.87
N GLY A 116 9.81 -2.77 12.48
CA GLY A 116 11.18 -2.30 12.53
C GLY A 116 11.37 -0.96 11.85
N TYR A 117 12.60 -0.71 11.45
CA TYR A 117 13.07 0.57 10.97
C TYR A 117 14.04 0.39 9.80
N ILE A 118 14.06 1.35 8.89
CA ILE A 118 15.03 1.42 7.79
C ILE A 118 15.85 2.70 7.97
N PRO A 119 17.14 2.58 8.30
CA PRO A 119 18.05 3.72 8.31
C PRO A 119 18.33 4.17 6.88
N TYR A 120 18.42 5.48 6.71
CA TYR A 120 18.74 6.13 5.45
C TYR A 120 19.87 7.12 5.63
N TYR A 121 20.70 7.26 4.61
CA TYR A 121 21.69 8.32 4.53
C TYR A 121 21.75 8.94 3.14
N ARG A 122 22.31 10.14 3.08
CA ARG A 122 22.70 10.79 1.82
C ARG A 122 23.87 11.71 2.07
N LYS A 123 24.68 11.94 1.04
CA LYS A 123 25.69 13.00 1.05
C LYS A 123 24.98 14.35 0.88
N GLN A 124 25.46 15.39 1.56
CA GLN A 124 24.88 16.72 1.41
C GLN A 124 25.04 17.19 -0.04
N GLY A 125 23.94 17.68 -0.63
CA GLY A 125 23.85 18.02 -2.05
C GLY A 125 23.23 16.94 -2.93
N ASP A 126 23.19 15.69 -2.45
CA ASP A 126 22.46 14.62 -3.14
C ASP A 126 20.96 14.71 -2.85
N ASN A 127 20.16 14.45 -3.88
CA ASN A 127 18.70 14.43 -3.75
C ASN A 127 18.16 13.03 -3.39
N ILE A 128 18.98 11.99 -3.54
CA ILE A 128 18.58 10.60 -3.36
C ILE A 128 19.07 10.12 -2.00
N TRP A 129 18.15 9.53 -1.24
CA TRP A 129 18.44 8.84 0.01
C TRP A 129 18.74 7.37 -0.28
N ILE A 130 19.76 6.82 0.38
CA ILE A 130 20.18 5.43 0.25
C ILE A 130 19.68 4.67 1.49
N PRO A 131 18.85 3.62 1.32
CA PRO A 131 18.43 2.76 2.42
C PRO A 131 19.55 1.81 2.84
N GLU A 132 19.55 1.47 4.12
CA GLU A 132 20.37 0.41 4.71
C GLU A 132 19.52 -0.79 5.11
N SER A 133 20.16 -1.80 5.70
CA SER A 133 19.46 -3.00 6.17
C SER A 133 18.40 -2.68 7.22
N HIS A 134 17.26 -3.37 7.13
CA HIS A 134 16.17 -3.29 8.10
C HIS A 134 16.65 -3.67 9.52
N VAL A 135 16.29 -2.85 10.50
CA VAL A 135 16.54 -3.08 11.93
C VAL A 135 15.22 -3.46 12.61
N PRO A 136 15.07 -4.72 13.09
CA PRO A 136 13.88 -5.16 13.82
C PRO A 136 13.60 -4.31 15.06
N LYS A 137 12.33 -4.06 15.39
CA LYS A 137 11.95 -3.24 16.56
C LYS A 137 12.43 -3.77 17.92
N GLY A 138 12.79 -5.06 17.99
CA GLY A 138 13.25 -5.72 19.22
C GLY A 138 14.77 -5.68 19.41
N ASP A 139 15.50 -5.24 18.40
CA ASP A 139 16.96 -5.13 18.43
C ASP A 139 17.37 -3.78 19.01
N GLN A 140 18.69 -3.58 19.12
CA GLN A 140 19.23 -2.27 19.46
C GLN A 140 18.91 -1.27 18.32
N LEU A 141 18.21 -0.19 18.65
CA LEU A 141 17.77 0.84 17.68
C LEU A 141 18.91 1.81 17.32
N GLN A 142 19.93 1.24 16.69
CA GLN A 142 21.16 1.87 16.28
C GLN A 142 21.62 1.29 14.95
N PHE A 143 22.28 2.12 14.15
CA PHE A 143 22.91 1.68 12.91
C PHE A 143 24.23 2.41 12.67
N THR A 144 25.24 1.67 12.21
CA THR A 144 26.54 2.21 11.81
C THR A 144 26.65 2.24 10.29
N PHE A 145 26.67 3.45 9.73
CA PHE A 145 26.99 3.69 8.34
C PHE A 145 28.51 3.66 8.18
N ASN A 146 29.00 2.82 7.27
CA ASN A 146 30.42 2.62 7.02
C ASN A 146 30.80 3.10 5.61
N ASN A 147 32.11 3.16 5.33
CA ASN A 147 32.65 3.56 4.02
C ASN A 147 32.19 4.95 3.57
N LEU A 148 32.04 5.87 4.53
CA LEU A 148 31.74 7.27 4.25
C LEU A 148 33.01 8.00 3.82
N ASP A 149 32.86 9.01 2.99
CA ASP A 149 33.95 9.91 2.61
C ASP A 149 34.36 10.74 3.84
N SER A 150 35.66 10.93 4.05
CA SER A 150 36.15 11.84 5.08
C SER A 150 35.89 13.30 4.75
N ASP A 151 35.84 14.15 5.77
CA ASP A 151 35.59 15.59 5.65
C ASP A 151 34.36 15.93 4.78
N THR A 152 33.29 15.11 4.89
CA THR A 152 32.10 15.20 4.05
C THR A 152 30.84 15.31 4.91
N TYR A 153 29.94 16.22 4.54
CA TYR A 153 28.64 16.36 5.17
C TYR A 153 27.68 15.28 4.71
N TYR A 154 27.03 14.62 5.66
CA TYR A 154 25.98 13.63 5.43
C TYR A 154 24.72 14.01 6.21
N SER A 155 23.56 13.67 5.64
CA SER A 155 22.28 13.65 6.35
C SER A 155 21.88 12.20 6.60
N PHE A 156 21.34 11.92 7.77
CA PHE A 156 20.85 10.62 8.22
C PHE A 156 19.41 10.73 8.67
N SER A 157 18.61 9.72 8.40
CA SER A 157 17.18 9.67 8.76
C SER A 157 16.74 8.23 8.92
N VAL A 158 15.58 8.00 9.55
CA VAL A 158 15.05 6.66 9.81
C VAL A 158 13.57 6.64 9.43
N ALA A 159 13.15 5.62 8.68
CA ALA A 159 11.73 5.35 8.44
C ALA A 159 11.26 4.22 9.36
N ALA A 160 10.09 4.38 9.99
CA ALA A 160 9.44 3.29 10.70
C ALA A 160 8.64 2.42 9.73
N VAL A 161 8.53 1.12 10.02
CA VAL A 161 7.95 0.12 9.11
C VAL A 161 6.92 -0.73 9.84
N ARG A 162 5.77 -0.93 9.21
CA ARG A 162 4.77 -1.95 9.57
C ARG A 162 4.79 -3.12 8.59
N GLU A 163 4.04 -4.18 8.90
CA GLU A 163 3.91 -5.33 8.00
C GLU A 163 3.19 -4.97 6.70
N GLY A 164 3.49 -5.72 5.63
CA GLY A 164 2.86 -5.59 4.33
C GLY A 164 3.63 -4.72 3.34
N GLU A 165 3.24 -4.84 2.07
CA GLU A 165 3.78 -4.01 0.99
C GLU A 165 3.37 -2.53 1.21
N GLY A 166 4.32 -1.61 1.07
CA GLY A 166 4.08 -0.20 1.35
C GLY A 166 3.92 0.14 2.83
N GLY A 167 4.34 -0.75 3.74
CA GLY A 167 4.32 -0.51 5.19
C GLY A 167 5.39 0.47 5.71
N GLU A 168 6.29 0.95 4.86
CA GLU A 168 7.29 1.95 5.22
C GLU A 168 6.69 3.35 5.22
N GLY A 169 6.73 4.04 6.36
CA GLY A 169 6.28 5.42 6.45
C GLY A 169 7.33 6.44 6.08
N SER A 170 7.02 7.72 6.33
CA SER A 170 7.96 8.79 6.00
C SER A 170 9.21 8.74 6.87
N ARG A 171 10.34 9.09 6.26
CA ARG A 171 11.61 9.39 6.93
C ARG A 171 11.45 10.46 8.01
N SER A 172 12.08 10.24 9.16
CA SER A 172 12.18 11.21 10.25
C SER A 172 12.92 12.48 9.81
N PRO A 173 12.83 13.59 10.58
CA PRO A 173 13.69 14.75 10.36
C PRO A 173 15.17 14.36 10.27
N PRO A 174 15.95 14.96 9.37
CA PRO A 174 17.33 14.57 9.17
C PRO A 174 18.23 15.01 10.32
N PHE A 175 19.15 14.12 10.73
CA PHE A 175 20.33 14.46 11.50
C PHE A 175 21.50 14.72 10.54
N GLU A 176 22.20 15.85 10.68
CA GLU A 176 23.29 16.22 9.79
C GLU A 176 24.62 16.30 10.54
N VAL A 177 25.67 15.69 9.97
CA VAL A 177 27.01 15.72 10.55
C VAL A 177 28.08 15.67 9.46
N LYS A 178 29.25 16.23 9.74
CA LYS A 178 30.45 16.13 8.90
C LYS A 178 31.36 15.04 9.43
N THR A 179 31.74 14.08 8.60
CA THR A 179 32.78 13.10 8.94
C THR A 179 34.10 13.82 9.22
N LEU A 180 34.93 13.23 10.10
CA LEU A 180 36.22 13.81 10.46
C LEU A 180 37.19 13.79 9.26
N CYS A 181 38.21 14.66 9.30
CA CYS A 181 39.31 14.59 8.33
C CYS A 181 40.06 13.26 8.46
N ALA A 182 40.50 12.69 7.33
CA ALA A 182 41.47 11.60 7.35
C ALA A 182 42.81 12.13 7.85
N GLY A 183 43.11 11.96 9.14
CA GLY A 183 44.38 12.38 9.70
C GLY A 183 45.52 11.50 9.18
N ASN A 184 46.58 12.11 8.64
CA ASN A 184 47.88 11.45 8.58
C ASN A 184 48.54 11.62 9.95
N ILE A 185 48.61 10.56 10.75
CA ILE A 185 49.53 10.55 11.89
C ILE A 185 50.93 10.31 11.32
N THR A 186 51.61 11.40 10.94
CA THR A 186 53.05 11.37 10.75
C THR A 186 53.68 11.39 12.13
N VAL A 187 54.08 10.22 12.63
CA VAL A 187 54.95 10.17 13.82
C VAL A 187 56.33 10.66 13.37
N LEU A 188 56.73 11.84 13.84
CA LEU A 188 58.07 12.40 13.68
C LEU A 188 59.06 11.72 14.65
#